data_AF-A0AA40FSH5-F1
#
_entry.id   AF-A0AA40FSH5-F1
#
_cell.length_a   1.000
_cell.length_b   1.000
_cell.length_c   1.000
_cell.angle_alpha   90.00
_cell.angle_beta   90.00
_cell.angle_gamma   90.00
#
_symmetry.space_group_name_H-M   'P 1'
#
loop_
_entity.id
_entity.type
_entity.pdbx_description
1 polymer ?
#
loop_
_entity_poly.entity_id
_entity_poly.type
_entity_poly.pdbx_seq_one_letter_code
_entity_poly.pdbx_strand_id
1 'polypeptide(L)'
;GGVSIFSILRRVDGGKIATALGDAQVTAATSGNGTLVFGDYTGNVHLVNRTYDVTTFRAYDFTLTLAQQVQHSTFLFTIGEDEPGCNPTIKVWNLAKPDKQGNPTCLRISRAIPSYRAVPVNCSLRAY
;
A
#
# COMPACT_ATOMS: atom_id res chain seq x y z
N GLY A 1 -14.83 2.51 -27.38
CA GLY A 1 -14.90 3.57 -26.37
C GLY A 1 -15.08 2.93 -25.01
N GLY A 2 -13.99 2.72 -24.27
CA GLY A 2 -14.03 2.17 -22.92
C GLY A 2 -14.12 3.31 -21.92
N VAL A 3 -15.16 3.33 -21.09
CA VAL A 3 -15.31 4.28 -20.00
C VAL A 3 -14.37 3.85 -18.89
N SER A 4 -13.25 4.55 -18.73
CA SER A 4 -12.31 4.30 -17.62
C SER A 4 -13.01 4.63 -16.29
N ILE A 5 -12.82 3.81 -15.25
CA ILE A 5 -13.43 4.04 -13.92
C ILE A 5 -13.11 5.44 -13.36
N PHE A 6 -11.95 5.99 -13.74
CA PHE A 6 -11.52 7.35 -13.40
C PHE A 6 -12.38 8.44 -14.04
N SER A 7 -12.96 8.18 -15.23
CA SER A 7 -13.86 9.13 -15.89
C SER A 7 -15.24 9.22 -15.21
N ILE A 8 -15.64 8.18 -14.47
CA ILE A 8 -16.87 8.18 -13.66
C ILE A 8 -16.64 8.96 -12.36
N LEU A 9 -15.47 8.81 -11.74
CA LEU A 9 -15.13 9.45 -10.45
C LEU A 9 -15.01 10.98 -10.53
N ARG A 10 -14.54 11.54 -11.66
CA ARG A 10 -14.36 12.99 -11.86
C ARG A 10 -15.62 13.84 -11.57
N ARG A 11 -16.81 13.25 -11.67
CA ARG A 11 -18.09 13.92 -11.34
C ARG A 11 -18.42 13.95 -9.85
N VAL A 12 -17.76 13.14 -9.03
CA VAL A 12 -18.12 12.90 -7.63
C VAL A 12 -17.13 13.53 -6.66
N ASP A 13 -15.84 13.56 -6.99
CA ASP A 13 -14.77 14.04 -6.11
C ASP A 13 -14.15 15.39 -6.53
N GLY A 14 -14.67 15.99 -7.61
CA GLY A 14 -14.11 17.21 -8.21
C GLY A 14 -12.72 17.01 -8.84
N GLY A 15 -12.30 15.76 -9.08
CA GLY A 15 -10.99 15.41 -9.64
C GLY A 15 -9.86 15.30 -8.61
N LYS A 16 -10.14 15.39 -7.30
CA LYS A 16 -9.11 15.29 -6.24
C LYS A 16 -8.33 13.96 -6.30
N ILE A 17 -9.01 12.85 -6.49
CA ILE A 17 -8.40 11.51 -6.61
C ILE A 17 -7.56 11.43 -7.88
N ALA A 18 -8.06 11.98 -8.99
CA ALA A 18 -7.32 12.01 -10.25
C ALA A 18 -6.02 12.83 -10.13
N THR A 19 -6.04 13.96 -9.41
CA THR A 19 -4.84 14.76 -9.13
C THR A 19 -3.88 14.03 -8.19
N ALA A 20 -4.39 13.38 -7.15
CA ALA A 20 -3.55 12.71 -6.15
C ALA A 20 -2.89 11.43 -6.67
N LEU A 21 -3.60 10.67 -7.52
CA LEU A 21 -3.03 9.51 -8.19
C LEU A 21 -2.20 9.93 -9.41
N GLY A 22 -2.55 11.00 -10.13
CA GLY A 22 -1.78 11.48 -11.28
C GLY A 22 -1.52 10.35 -12.29
N ASP A 23 -0.23 10.09 -12.53
CA ASP A 23 0.26 9.00 -13.40
C ASP A 23 0.62 7.71 -12.63
N ALA A 24 0.21 7.59 -11.36
CA ALA A 24 0.49 6.43 -10.53
C ALA A 24 -0.08 5.16 -11.17
N GLN A 25 0.81 4.21 -11.44
CA GLN A 25 0.43 2.90 -11.92
C GLN A 25 -0.10 2.08 -10.74
N VAL A 26 -1.42 2.09 -10.57
CA VAL A 26 -2.10 1.36 -9.50
C VAL A 26 -1.90 -0.15 -9.72
N THR A 27 -1.27 -0.81 -8.74
CA THR A 27 -1.01 -2.25 -8.72
C THR A 27 -1.98 -3.00 -7.82
N ALA A 28 -2.51 -2.33 -6.79
CA ALA A 28 -3.47 -2.91 -5.86
C ALA A 28 -4.56 -1.90 -5.51
N ALA A 29 -5.79 -2.39 -5.34
CA ALA A 29 -6.90 -1.58 -4.86
C ALA A 29 -7.74 -2.40 -3.88
N THR A 30 -8.12 -1.79 -2.76
CA THR A 30 -8.98 -2.40 -1.76
C THR A 30 -9.83 -1.34 -1.07
N SER A 31 -10.84 -1.76 -0.31
CA SER A 31 -11.68 -0.86 0.45
C SER A 31 -12.12 -1.51 1.75
N GLY A 32 -12.27 -0.70 2.79
CA GLY A 32 -12.68 -1.15 4.10
C GLY A 32 -12.86 0.01 5.05
N ASN A 33 -13.72 -0.16 6.05
CA ASN A 33 -13.92 0.84 7.11
C ASN A 33 -14.13 2.28 6.61
N GLY A 34 -14.82 2.45 5.47
CA GLY A 34 -15.08 3.76 4.86
C GLY A 34 -13.89 4.43 4.18
N THR A 35 -12.81 3.70 3.91
CA THR A 35 -11.62 4.17 3.20
C THR A 35 -11.43 3.37 1.91
N LEU A 36 -11.08 4.06 0.83
CA LEU A 36 -10.53 3.43 -0.38
C LEU A 36 -9.01 3.44 -0.28
N VAL A 37 -8.38 2.35 -0.67
CA VAL A 37 -6.93 2.18 -0.59
C VAL A 37 -6.41 1.79 -1.96
N PHE A 38 -5.45 2.55 -2.45
CA PHE A 38 -4.76 2.28 -3.71
C PHE A 38 -3.27 2.13 -3.41
N GLY A 39 -2.67 1.04 -3.88
CA GLY A 39 -1.23 0.86 -3.90
C GLY A 39 -0.70 1.06 -5.31
N ASP A 40 0.48 1.66 -5.44
CA ASP A 40 1.12 1.90 -6.74
C ASP A 40 2.40 1.07 -6.94
N TYR A 41 2.85 1.01 -8.20
CA TYR A 41 4.06 0.28 -8.59
C TYR A 41 5.31 0.82 -7.89
N THR A 42 5.30 2.09 -7.49
CA THR A 42 6.45 2.69 -6.82
C THR A 42 6.50 2.33 -5.34
N GLY A 43 5.48 1.72 -4.75
CA GLY A 43 5.47 1.37 -3.32
C GLY A 43 4.73 2.36 -2.43
N ASN A 44 3.99 3.31 -3.00
CA ASN A 44 3.12 4.20 -2.21
C ASN A 44 1.76 3.54 -1.96
N VAL A 45 1.14 3.97 -0.86
CA VAL A 45 -0.26 3.72 -0.55
C VAL A 45 -0.99 5.05 -0.46
N HIS A 46 -2.10 5.16 -1.19
CA HIS A 46 -3.02 6.29 -1.18
C HIS A 46 -4.31 5.88 -0.48
N LEU A 47 -4.60 6.53 0.64
CA LEU A 47 -5.84 6.39 1.39
C LEU A 47 -6.78 7.51 1.01
N VAL A 48 -7.99 7.17 0.57
CA VAL A 48 -9.05 8.14 0.26
C VAL A 48 -10.19 7.94 1.23
N ASN A 49 -10.48 8.95 2.04
CA ASN A 49 -11.58 8.91 3.00
C ASN A 49 -12.93 9.27 2.33
N ARG A 50 -14.02 9.25 3.11
CA ARG A 50 -15.36 9.59 2.61
C ARG A 50 -15.54 11.06 2.21
N THR A 51 -14.65 11.96 2.65
CA THR A 51 -14.64 13.38 2.27
C THR A 51 -13.72 13.65 1.08
N TYR A 52 -13.19 12.59 0.45
CA TYR A 52 -12.25 12.65 -0.68
C TYR A 52 -10.91 13.32 -0.35
N ASP A 53 -10.52 13.33 0.92
CA ASP A 53 -9.17 13.70 1.31
C ASP A 53 -8.25 12.50 1.10
N VAL A 54 -7.09 12.79 0.51
CA VAL A 54 -6.11 11.77 0.14
C VAL A 54 -4.89 11.88 1.04
N THR A 55 -4.59 10.80 1.75
CA THR A 55 -3.34 10.65 2.50
C THR A 55 -2.46 9.66 1.75
N THR A 56 -1.28 10.10 1.32
CA THR A 56 -0.32 9.24 0.64
C THR A 56 0.89 9.01 1.54
N PHE A 57 1.30 7.75 1.68
CA PHE A 57 2.50 7.39 2.42
C PHE A 57 3.29 6.31 1.70
N ARG A 58 4.61 6.28 1.96
CA ARG A 58 5.53 5.29 1.41
C ARG A 58 5.42 4.00 2.23
N ALA A 59 4.83 2.95 1.65
CA ALA A 59 4.73 1.66 2.32
C ALA A 59 5.94 0.76 2.02
N TYR A 60 6.51 0.88 0.82
CA TYR A 60 7.65 0.11 0.35
C TYR A 60 8.62 0.99 -0.42
N ASP A 61 9.90 0.67 -0.38
CA ASP A 61 10.92 1.44 -1.10
C ASP A 61 10.99 1.12 -2.59
N PHE A 62 10.50 -0.05 -3.04
CA PHE A 62 10.52 -0.44 -4.45
C PHE A 62 9.13 -0.60 -5.07
N THR A 63 8.35 -1.60 -4.66
CA THR A 63 7.04 -1.86 -5.26
C THR A 63 6.03 -2.40 -4.26
N LEU A 64 4.76 -2.05 -4.43
CA LEU A 64 3.64 -2.65 -3.72
C LEU A 64 2.89 -3.54 -4.71
N THR A 65 2.70 -4.81 -4.36
CA THR A 65 2.06 -5.80 -5.23
C THR A 65 0.62 -6.09 -4.83
N LEU A 66 0.34 -6.16 -3.52
CA LEU A 66 -0.99 -6.48 -2.99
C LEU A 66 -1.33 -5.61 -1.79
N ALA A 67 -2.61 -5.29 -1.68
CA ALA A 67 -3.19 -4.60 -0.53
C ALA A 67 -4.55 -5.21 -0.20
N GLN A 68 -4.82 -5.44 1.08
CA GLN A 68 -6.09 -5.93 1.58
C GLN A 68 -6.46 -5.23 2.88
N GLN A 69 -7.56 -4.48 2.84
CA GLN A 69 -8.14 -3.90 4.05
C GLN A 69 -9.23 -4.83 4.59
N VAL A 70 -9.19 -5.10 5.88
CA VAL A 70 -10.21 -5.95 6.52
C VAL A 70 -11.50 -5.15 6.69
N GLN A 71 -12.63 -5.77 6.33
CA GLN A 71 -13.95 -5.14 6.48
C GLN A 71 -14.21 -4.81 7.96
N HIS A 72 -14.75 -3.62 8.22
CA HIS A 72 -15.03 -3.11 9.58
C HIS A 72 -13.82 -3.04 10.53
N SER A 73 -12.60 -3.09 10.01
CA SER A 73 -11.37 -3.01 10.80
C SER A 73 -10.47 -1.87 10.32
N THR A 74 -9.67 -1.34 11.23
CA THR A 74 -8.69 -0.29 10.95
C THR A 74 -7.36 -0.86 10.45
N PHE A 75 -7.26 -2.18 10.27
CA PHE A 75 -6.05 -2.84 9.80
C PHE A 75 -6.02 -2.96 8.27
N LEU A 76 -4.88 -2.58 7.72
CA LEU A 76 -4.52 -2.76 6.32
C LEU A 76 -3.31 -3.69 6.24
N PHE A 77 -3.41 -4.69 5.37
CA PHE A 77 -2.32 -5.61 5.05
C PHE A 77 -1.79 -5.25 3.67
N THR A 78 -0.47 -5.13 3.55
CA THR A 78 0.18 -4.91 2.26
C THR A 78 1.27 -5.94 2.03
N ILE A 79 1.55 -6.23 0.77
CA ILE A 79 2.68 -7.06 0.33
C ILE A 79 3.41 -6.32 -0.77
N GLY A 80 4.73 -6.26 -0.67
CA GLY A 80 5.58 -5.55 -1.62
C GLY A 80 7.06 -5.84 -1.36
N GLU A 81 7.92 -5.18 -2.11
CA GLU A 81 9.37 -5.31 -2.03
C GLU A 81 9.98 -3.97 -1.62
N ASP A 82 10.92 -4.00 -0.68
CA ASP A 82 11.72 -2.83 -0.31
C ASP A 82 12.98 -2.72 -1.19
N GLU A 83 13.44 -3.82 -1.80
CA GLU A 83 14.60 -3.86 -2.69
C GLU A 83 14.32 -4.82 -3.85
N PRO A 84 14.70 -4.48 -5.10
CA PRO A 84 14.47 -5.35 -6.25
C PRO A 84 15.18 -6.71 -6.09
N GLY A 85 14.44 -7.80 -6.27
CA GLY A 85 14.98 -9.16 -6.20
C GLY A 85 15.11 -9.72 -4.78
N CYS A 86 14.69 -8.97 -3.76
CA CYS A 86 14.54 -9.46 -2.40
C CYS A 86 13.18 -10.15 -2.19
N ASN A 87 13.09 -11.01 -1.17
CA ASN A 87 11.81 -11.63 -0.82
C ASN A 87 10.82 -10.54 -0.38
N PRO A 88 9.56 -10.56 -0.86
CA PRO A 88 8.59 -9.56 -0.50
C PRO A 88 8.30 -9.59 1.02
N THR A 89 7.92 -8.44 1.56
CA THR A 89 7.54 -8.29 2.97
C THR A 89 6.05 -7.99 3.09
N ILE A 90 5.43 -8.64 4.06
CA ILE A 90 4.06 -8.39 4.49
C ILE A 90 4.13 -7.34 5.59
N LYS A 91 3.47 -6.19 5.39
CA LYS A 91 3.37 -5.12 6.38
C LYS A 91 1.92 -5.00 6.88
N VAL A 92 1.76 -4.84 8.19
CA VAL A 92 0.46 -4.64 8.84
C VAL A 92 0.39 -3.22 9.37
N TRP A 93 -0.58 -2.47 8.88
CA TRP A 93 -0.76 -1.06 9.17
C TRP A 93 -2.01 -0.84 10.01
N ASN A 94 -1.93 0.05 11.00
CA ASN A 94 -3.09 0.54 11.73
C ASN A 94 -3.45 1.95 11.26
N LEU A 95 -4.57 2.06 10.56
CA LEU A 95 -5.06 3.31 9.99
C LEU A 95 -5.68 4.25 11.05
N ALA A 96 -6.03 3.75 12.24
CA ALA A 96 -6.65 4.56 13.30
C ALA A 96 -5.64 5.22 14.25
N LYS A 97 -4.38 4.79 14.22
CA LYS A 97 -3.31 5.36 15.03
C LYS A 97 -2.26 5.96 14.09
N PRO A 98 -2.49 7.18 13.57
CA PRO A 98 -1.49 7.84 12.77
C PRO A 98 -0.28 8.20 13.63
N ASP A 99 0.90 8.25 13.01
CA ASP A 99 2.13 8.74 13.62
C ASP A 99 2.14 10.28 13.72
N LYS A 100 3.26 10.86 14.16
CA LYS A 100 3.42 12.32 14.28
C LYS A 100 3.30 13.06 12.94
N GLN A 101 3.47 12.37 11.81
CA GLN A 101 3.39 12.93 10.46
C GLN A 101 2.00 12.71 9.84
N GLY A 102 1.08 12.04 10.55
CA GLY A 102 -0.25 11.73 10.04
C GLY A 102 -0.32 10.42 9.23
N ASN A 103 0.77 9.65 9.16
CA ASN A 103 0.83 8.41 8.40
C ASN A 103 0.36 7.21 9.24
N PRO A 104 -0.23 6.17 8.65
CA PRO A 104 -0.59 4.96 9.39
C PRO A 104 0.61 4.32 10.09
N THR A 105 0.42 3.82 11.31
CA THR A 105 1.49 3.13 12.03
C THR A 105 1.67 1.70 11.49
N CYS A 106 2.88 1.36 11.05
CA CYS A 106 3.26 -0.02 10.75
C CYS A 106 3.48 -0.81 12.05
N LEU A 107 2.59 -1.75 12.36
CA LEU A 107 2.65 -2.56 13.57
C LEU A 107 3.51 -3.81 13.42
N ARG A 108 3.61 -4.35 12.21
CA ARG A 108 4.32 -5.61 11.95
C ARG A 108 4.88 -5.64 10.55
N ILE A 109 6.10 -6.18 10.43
CA ILE A 109 6.75 -6.51 9.16
C ILE A 109 7.15 -7.98 9.24
N SER A 110 6.83 -8.76 8.22
CA SER A 110 7.20 -10.17 8.11
C SER A 110 7.65 -10.47 6.70
N ARG A 111 8.77 -11.18 6.52
CA ARG A 111 9.14 -11.69 5.20
C ARG A 111 8.12 -12.73 4.74
N ALA A 112 7.68 -12.64 3.50
CA ALA A 112 6.95 -13.71 2.84
C ALA A 112 7.98 -14.77 2.46
N ILE A 113 8.18 -15.76 3.33
CA ILE A 113 9.04 -16.90 3.06
C ILE A 113 8.19 -17.92 2.31
N PRO A 114 8.52 -18.29 1.05
CA PRO A 114 7.89 -19.41 0.39
C PRO A 114 8.23 -20.68 1.18
N SER A 115 7.26 -21.28 1.85
CA SER A 115 7.45 -22.55 2.55
C SER A 115 7.63 -23.68 1.52
N TYR A 116 8.88 -23.90 1.09
CA TYR A 116 9.55 -25.19 0.76
C TYR A 116 10.73 -24.95 -0.19
N ARG A 117 11.79 -24.28 0.26
CA ARG A 117 13.13 -24.44 -0.33
C ARG A 117 14.16 -24.24 0.78
N ALA A 118 15.09 -25.18 0.92
CA ALA A 118 16.24 -24.98 1.79
C ALA A 118 16.99 -23.73 1.31
N VAL A 119 17.01 -22.70 2.14
CA VAL A 119 17.80 -21.50 1.88
C VAL A 119 19.23 -21.83 2.31
N PRO A 120 20.23 -21.85 1.40
CA PRO A 120 21.61 -21.93 1.85
C PRO A 120 21.88 -20.71 2.73
N VAL A 121 22.47 -20.94 3.90
CA VAL A 121 22.86 -19.89 4.85
C VAL A 121 23.88 -18.96 4.19
N ASN A 122 23.45 -17.83 3.63
CA ASN A 122 24.34 -16.73 3.31
C ASN A 122 24.28 -15.70 4.45
N CYS A 123 25.16 -15.91 5.42
CA CYS A 123 25.52 -14.86 6.37
C CYS A 123 26.31 -13.80 5.61
N SER A 124 25.69 -12.65 5.29
CA SER A 124 26.47 -11.42 5.09
C SER A 124 26.14 -10.47 6.24
N LEU A 125 26.74 -10.76 7.39
CA LEU A 125 26.90 -9.75 8.42
C LEU A 125 27.89 -8.71 7.85
N ARG A 126 27.39 -7.55 7.43
CA ARG A 126 28.24 -6.37 7.22
C ARG A 126 28.65 -5.91 8.61
N ALA A 127 29.94 -6.03 8.90
CA ALA A 127 30.56 -5.60 10.14
C ALA A 127 30.32 -4.10 10.38
N TYR A 128 29.99 -3.75 11.63
CA TYR A 128 30.35 -2.50 12.29
C TYR A 128 30.84 -2.84 13.68
#